data_AF-A0A1B2M121-F1
#
_entry.id   AF-A0A1B2M121-F1
#
_cell.length_a   1.000
_cell.length_b   1.000
_cell.length_c   1.000
_cell.angle_alpha   90.00
_cell.angle_beta   90.00
_cell.angle_gamma   90.00
#
_symmetry.space_group_name_H-M   'P 1'
#
loop_
_entity.id
_entity.type
_entity.pdbx_description
1 polymer ?
#
loop_
_entity_poly.entity_id
_entity_poly.type
_entity_poly.pdbx_seq_one_letter_code
_entity_poly.pdbx_strand_id
1 'polypeptide(L)'
;MSQQEHQAHSLKQHWRDIFQQGLQHSQSRYHAEDFEIEMAFYGDLITHYQSQRALALAEVQKKLPQPLVKLWQRANLANYYTRSAATTQIPLLPIYRPQQKASLKHQLWWRSLRFKDEIYKDLMIRLNRHPQLHLKVLQHFLTESYLYLCNDHFMQAVHQRLQQRFAHSSEPAIVVAHSLGTVIAYNFLRANPQFAVQRLITLASPLPYQAMKKSFKQRVARPTSLLGDWYNFCADEDFFATQPLDRAPFNFQPQIINQTIHTFVDKPHEIIGYLQHPQVIRAITLE
;
A
#
# COMPACT_ATOMS: atom_id res chain seq x y z
N MET A 1 27.68 4.78 -8.37
CA MET A 1 26.43 4.28 -7.80
C MET A 1 25.81 5.41 -7.00
N SER A 2 24.62 5.88 -7.39
CA SER A 2 24.02 7.08 -6.79
C SER A 2 23.37 6.72 -5.44
N GLN A 3 23.28 7.69 -4.53
CA GLN A 3 22.60 7.53 -3.23
C GLN A 3 21.15 7.02 -3.36
N GLN A 4 20.54 7.17 -4.54
CA GLN A 4 19.18 6.70 -4.85
C GLN A 4 19.14 5.18 -5.11
N GLU A 5 20.15 4.61 -5.76
CA GLU A 5 20.27 3.14 -5.91
C GLU A 5 20.42 2.47 -4.53
N HIS A 6 21.13 3.13 -3.61
CA HIS A 6 21.23 2.68 -2.23
C HIS A 6 19.87 2.72 -1.50
N GLN A 7 18.99 3.70 -1.79
CA GLN A 7 17.63 3.74 -1.22
C GLN A 7 16.72 2.64 -1.81
N ALA A 8 16.80 2.40 -3.12
CA ALA A 8 16.04 1.33 -3.76
C ALA A 8 16.49 -0.05 -3.25
N HIS A 9 17.80 -0.30 -3.19
CA HIS A 9 18.36 -1.55 -2.69
C HIS A 9 18.05 -1.77 -1.21
N SER A 10 18.22 -0.74 -0.36
CA SER A 10 17.90 -0.85 1.08
C SER A 10 16.42 -1.11 1.32
N LEU A 11 15.51 -0.48 0.56
CA LEU A 11 14.08 -0.77 0.67
C LEU A 11 13.74 -2.19 0.18
N LYS A 12 14.32 -2.62 -0.95
CA LYS A 12 14.18 -4.00 -1.47
C LYS A 12 14.62 -5.02 -0.42
N GLN A 13 15.80 -4.81 0.17
CA GLN A 13 16.32 -5.67 1.22
C GLN A 13 15.40 -5.66 2.44
N HIS A 14 14.96 -4.48 2.88
CA HIS A 14 14.05 -4.37 4.03
C HIS A 14 12.75 -5.16 3.82
N TRP A 15 12.14 -5.08 2.63
CA TRP A 15 10.93 -5.85 2.30
C TRP A 15 11.20 -7.35 2.23
N ARG A 16 12.36 -7.75 1.70
CA ARG A 16 12.81 -9.15 1.67
C ARG A 16 12.99 -9.69 3.09
N ASP A 17 13.58 -8.92 4.00
CA ASP A 17 13.77 -9.32 5.40
C ASP A 17 12.43 -9.47 6.14
N ILE A 18 11.48 -8.56 5.92
CA ILE A 18 10.11 -8.66 6.47
C ILE A 18 9.43 -9.92 5.94
N PHE A 19 9.52 -10.17 4.64
CA PHE A 19 8.94 -11.34 4.01
C PHE A 19 9.57 -12.64 4.53
N GLN A 20 10.90 -12.69 4.67
CA GLN A 20 11.61 -13.82 5.28
C GLN A 20 11.14 -14.09 6.70
N GLN A 21 10.94 -13.04 7.51
CA GLN A 21 10.39 -13.17 8.85
C GLN A 21 8.96 -13.73 8.82
N GLY A 22 8.11 -13.24 7.90
CA GLY A 22 6.76 -13.77 7.69
C GLY A 22 6.73 -15.24 7.28
N LEU A 23 7.62 -15.66 6.38
CA LEU A 23 7.78 -17.06 5.96
C LEU A 23 8.14 -17.97 7.14
N GLN A 24 9.14 -17.57 7.94
CA GLN A 24 9.59 -18.31 9.13
C GLN A 24 8.46 -18.48 10.15
N HIS A 25 7.75 -17.40 10.47
CA HIS A 25 6.68 -17.43 11.46
C HIS A 25 5.41 -18.13 10.97
N SER A 26 5.21 -18.21 9.65
CA SER A 26 4.11 -18.96 9.04
C SER A 26 4.46 -20.43 8.81
N GLN A 27 5.67 -20.88 9.16
CA GLN A 27 6.18 -22.24 8.92
C GLN A 27 6.11 -22.65 7.45
N SER A 28 6.26 -21.67 6.53
CA SER A 28 6.33 -21.92 5.10
C SER A 28 7.57 -22.77 4.77
N ARG A 29 7.46 -23.65 3.78
CA ARG A 29 8.61 -24.43 3.29
C ARG A 29 9.60 -23.60 2.47
N TYR A 30 9.16 -22.43 2.00
CA TYR A 30 9.97 -21.51 1.20
C TYR A 30 10.71 -20.49 2.05
N HIS A 31 11.86 -20.08 1.53
CA HIS A 31 12.67 -18.95 1.95
C HIS A 31 12.58 -17.81 0.94
N ALA A 32 12.86 -16.58 1.36
CA ALA A 32 12.84 -15.42 0.47
C ALA A 32 13.89 -15.51 -0.66
N GLU A 33 14.90 -16.38 -0.48
CA GLU A 33 15.90 -16.72 -1.49
C GLU A 33 15.38 -17.58 -2.64
N ASP A 34 14.28 -18.30 -2.42
CA ASP A 34 13.63 -19.12 -3.44
C ASP A 34 12.86 -18.26 -4.47
N PHE A 35 12.77 -16.95 -4.24
CA PHE A 35 12.04 -16.01 -5.09
C PHE A 35 12.99 -15.03 -5.78
N GLU A 36 12.84 -14.89 -7.09
CA GLU A 36 13.37 -13.76 -7.85
C GLU A 36 12.50 -12.53 -7.59
N ILE A 37 12.86 -11.76 -6.56
CA ILE A 37 12.11 -10.57 -6.16
C ILE A 37 12.65 -9.37 -6.93
N GLU A 38 11.80 -8.74 -7.75
CA GLU A 38 12.08 -7.45 -8.37
C GLU A 38 11.28 -6.32 -7.71
N MET A 39 11.90 -5.13 -7.57
CA MET A 39 11.25 -3.96 -6.97
C MET A 39 11.17 -2.81 -7.99
N ALA A 40 9.94 -2.44 -8.34
CA ALA A 40 9.66 -1.24 -9.12
C ALA A 40 9.66 0.02 -8.23
N PHE A 41 10.80 0.31 -7.59
CA PHE A 41 10.95 1.52 -6.79
C PHE A 41 10.83 2.75 -7.67
N TYR A 42 9.96 3.70 -7.28
CA TYR A 42 9.75 4.97 -7.98
C TYR A 42 10.09 6.19 -7.11
N GLY A 43 10.52 5.97 -5.87
CA GLY A 43 10.73 7.05 -4.91
C GLY A 43 11.84 8.03 -5.34
N ASP A 44 12.80 7.54 -6.11
CA ASP A 44 13.84 8.32 -6.77
C ASP A 44 13.26 9.29 -7.80
N LEU A 45 12.24 8.87 -8.56
CA LEU A 45 11.59 9.71 -9.56
C LEU A 45 11.01 10.98 -8.94
N ILE A 46 10.49 10.91 -7.72
CA ILE A 46 9.91 12.07 -7.02
C ILE A 46 10.93 13.21 -6.90
N THR A 47 12.23 12.90 -6.79
CA THR A 47 13.28 13.91 -6.71
C THR A 47 13.43 14.73 -7.99
N HIS A 48 13.11 14.14 -9.14
CA HIS A 48 13.10 14.83 -10.43
C HIS A 48 11.82 15.65 -10.66
N TYR A 49 10.77 15.42 -9.87
CA TYR A 49 9.47 16.09 -9.97
C TYR A 49 9.16 16.94 -8.72
N GLN A 50 10.19 17.44 -8.01
CA GLN A 50 10.02 18.19 -6.75
C GLN A 50 9.12 19.42 -6.92
N SER A 51 9.29 20.18 -8.01
CA SER A 51 8.46 21.35 -8.30
C SER A 51 7.00 20.96 -8.52
N GLN A 52 6.74 19.92 -9.30
CA GLN A 52 5.40 19.42 -9.57
C GLN A 52 4.77 18.79 -8.34
N ARG A 53 5.56 18.17 -7.47
CA ARG A 53 5.12 17.66 -6.16
C ARG A 53 4.73 18.81 -5.23
N ALA A 54 5.47 19.92 -5.21
CA ALA A 54 5.11 21.09 -4.43
C ALA A 54 3.79 21.71 -4.91
N LEU A 55 3.58 21.77 -6.24
CA LEU A 55 2.30 22.18 -6.82
C LEU A 55 1.18 21.21 -6.46
N ALA A 56 1.41 19.90 -6.53
CA ALA A 56 0.46 18.86 -6.12
C ALA A 56 0.06 19.03 -4.65
N LEU A 57 1.03 19.28 -3.76
CA LEU A 57 0.76 19.53 -2.35
C LEU A 57 -0.11 20.78 -2.17
N ALA A 58 0.18 21.87 -2.89
CA ALA A 58 -0.63 23.09 -2.83
C ALA A 58 -2.07 22.84 -3.31
N GLU A 59 -2.26 22.09 -4.41
CA GLU A 59 -3.58 21.73 -4.92
C GLU A 59 -4.37 20.84 -3.95
N VAL A 60 -3.70 19.88 -3.31
CA VAL A 60 -4.31 19.04 -2.27
C VAL A 60 -4.76 19.91 -1.08
N GLN A 61 -3.91 20.84 -0.63
CA GLN A 61 -4.25 21.74 0.48
C GLN A 61 -5.48 22.61 0.17
N LYS A 62 -5.62 23.11 -1.07
CA LYS A 62 -6.79 23.90 -1.50
C LYS A 62 -8.10 23.11 -1.41
N LYS A 63 -8.05 21.79 -1.64
CA LYS A 63 -9.24 20.91 -1.66
C LYS A 63 -9.62 20.37 -0.28
N LEU A 64 -8.81 20.61 0.74
CA LEU A 64 -9.03 20.08 2.09
C LEU A 64 -9.73 21.08 3.01
N PRO A 65 -10.52 20.59 3.98
CA PRO A 65 -11.08 21.43 5.03
C PRO A 65 -9.99 22.20 5.80
N GLN A 66 -10.23 23.48 6.07
CA GLN A 66 -9.30 24.37 6.78
C GLN A 66 -8.77 23.80 8.12
N PRO A 67 -9.57 23.12 8.97
CA PRO A 67 -9.06 22.51 10.20
C PRO A 67 -7.98 21.44 9.94
N LEU A 68 -8.14 20.62 8.89
CA LEU A 68 -7.16 19.61 8.48
C LEU A 68 -5.89 20.25 7.95
N VAL A 69 -6.02 21.31 7.13
CA VAL A 69 -4.87 22.06 6.61
C VAL A 69 -4.06 22.68 7.76
N LYS A 70 -4.73 23.27 8.77
CA LYS A 70 -4.07 23.81 9.97
C LYS A 70 -3.37 22.71 10.79
N LEU A 71 -3.98 21.53 10.92
CA LEU A 71 -3.35 20.38 11.58
C LEU A 71 -2.10 19.91 10.83
N TRP A 72 -2.14 19.90 9.50
CA TRP A 72 -0.98 19.58 8.66
C TRP A 72 0.14 20.60 8.83
N GLN A 73 -0.16 21.90 8.73
CA GLN A 73 0.84 22.97 8.89
C GLN A 73 1.53 22.94 10.27
N ARG A 74 0.83 22.49 11.31
CA ARG A 74 1.38 22.37 12.68
C ARG A 74 2.21 21.11 12.90
N ALA A 75 2.01 20.07 12.11
CA ALA A 75 2.88 18.92 12.19
C ALA A 75 4.26 19.33 11.62
N ASN A 76 5.34 19.11 12.35
CA ASN A 76 6.69 19.20 11.77
C ASN A 76 6.87 17.98 10.84
N LEU A 77 6.48 18.17 9.58
CA LEU A 77 6.30 17.12 8.55
C LEU A 77 7.58 16.73 7.83
N ALA A 78 8.71 17.35 8.16
CA ALA A 78 10.00 16.89 7.68
C ALA A 78 10.21 15.42 8.09
N ASN A 79 10.58 14.59 7.11
CA ASN A 79 11.16 13.25 7.29
C ASN A 79 10.21 12.09 7.65
N TYR A 80 9.25 11.75 6.78
CA TYR A 80 8.58 10.43 6.82
C TYR A 80 9.47 9.31 6.24
N TYR A 81 10.18 9.57 5.14
CA TYR A 81 11.09 8.57 4.53
C TYR A 81 12.45 8.46 5.22
N THR A 82 12.86 9.48 5.97
CA THR A 82 14.21 9.56 6.53
C THR A 82 14.38 8.74 7.81
N ARG A 83 13.35 8.01 8.27
CA ARG A 83 13.41 7.23 9.51
C ARG A 83 13.05 5.74 9.35
N SER A 84 12.99 5.22 8.13
CA SER A 84 13.02 3.76 7.92
C SER A 84 14.41 3.16 8.12
N ALA A 85 15.46 3.99 8.18
CA ALA A 85 16.83 3.58 8.40
C ALA A 85 17.26 3.92 9.84
N ALA A 86 16.84 3.13 10.84
CA ALA A 86 17.43 3.23 12.19
C ALA A 86 17.05 2.11 13.19
N THR A 87 16.12 1.20 12.90
CA THR A 87 15.84 0.07 13.80
C THR A 87 16.33 -1.22 13.17
N THR A 88 17.36 -1.81 13.76
CA THR A 88 17.99 -3.07 13.35
C THR A 88 17.08 -4.30 13.49
N GLN A 89 15.92 -4.16 14.16
CA GLN A 89 14.98 -5.26 14.38
C GLN A 89 13.61 -4.95 13.78
N ILE A 90 13.13 -5.88 12.95
CA ILE A 90 11.78 -5.86 12.41
C ILE A 90 10.84 -6.38 13.51
N PRO A 91 9.88 -5.56 13.99
CA PRO A 91 8.99 -5.98 15.06
C PRO A 91 8.07 -7.08 14.56
N LEU A 92 7.82 -8.07 15.43
CA LEU A 92 6.89 -9.15 15.14
C LEU A 92 5.45 -8.70 15.25
N LEU A 93 4.63 -9.12 14.28
CA LEU A 93 3.18 -8.94 14.31
C LEU A 93 2.61 -9.42 15.66
N PRO A 94 1.58 -8.74 16.20
CA PRO A 94 0.98 -9.12 17.48
C PRO A 94 0.51 -10.57 17.56
N ILE A 95 0.08 -11.15 16.42
CA ILE A 95 -0.36 -12.55 16.33
C ILE A 95 0.75 -13.57 16.68
N TYR A 96 2.03 -13.19 16.55
CA TYR A 96 3.18 -14.06 16.79
C TYR A 96 3.78 -13.92 18.20
N ARG A 97 3.21 -13.06 19.07
CA ARG A 97 3.70 -12.88 20.44
C ARG A 97 2.99 -13.84 21.39
N PRO A 98 3.68 -14.81 22.02
CA PRO A 98 3.09 -15.62 23.07
C PRO A 98 2.86 -14.72 24.30
N GLN A 99 1.62 -14.70 24.81
CA GLN A 99 1.14 -13.90 25.95
C GLN A 99 1.01 -12.39 25.74
N GLN A 100 -0.10 -11.98 25.12
CA GLN A 100 -0.95 -10.95 25.70
C GLN A 100 -2.39 -11.31 25.34
N LYS A 101 -3.15 -11.88 26.29
CA LYS A 101 -4.60 -11.95 26.14
C LYS A 101 -5.07 -10.52 25.90
N ALA A 102 -5.55 -10.24 24.68
CA ALA A 102 -6.13 -8.95 24.35
C ALA A 102 -7.17 -8.63 25.42
N SER A 103 -6.95 -7.55 26.16
CA SER A 103 -7.89 -7.08 27.19
C SER A 103 -9.31 -7.07 26.63
N LEU A 104 -10.31 -7.44 27.42
CA LEU A 104 -11.73 -7.35 27.04
C LEU A 104 -12.08 -5.95 26.51
N LYS A 105 -11.39 -4.91 26.98
CA LYS A 105 -11.48 -3.54 26.47
C LYS A 105 -11.02 -3.40 25.02
N HIS A 106 -9.98 -4.14 24.62
CA HIS A 106 -9.50 -4.22 23.25
C HIS A 106 -10.53 -4.93 22.36
N GLN A 107 -11.06 -6.08 22.80
CA GLN A 107 -12.10 -6.84 22.10
C GLN A 107 -13.42 -6.07 21.90
N LEU A 108 -13.88 -5.36 22.94
CA LEU A 108 -15.07 -4.51 22.87
C LEU A 108 -14.83 -3.25 22.02
N TRP A 109 -13.61 -2.69 22.06
CA TRP A 109 -13.22 -1.57 21.19
C TRP A 109 -13.30 -1.96 19.70
N TRP A 110 -12.82 -3.14 19.31
CA TRP A 110 -12.90 -3.63 17.92
C TRP A 110 -14.35 -3.73 17.39
N ARG A 111 -15.30 -4.09 18.25
CA ARG A 111 -16.73 -4.16 17.88
C ARG A 111 -17.37 -2.79 17.67
N SER A 112 -16.82 -1.74 18.25
CA SER A 112 -17.40 -0.38 18.18
C SER A 112 -17.08 0.37 16.87
N LEU A 113 -16.11 -0.10 16.08
CA LEU A 113 -15.60 0.56 14.87
C LEU A 113 -16.39 0.25 13.59
N ARG A 114 -17.41 -0.61 13.64
CA ARG A 114 -18.25 -0.92 12.47
C ARG A 114 -19.51 -0.07 12.44
N PHE A 115 -19.41 1.24 12.15
CA PHE A 115 -20.58 2.03 11.80
C PHE A 115 -20.36 2.98 10.60
N LYS A 116 -21.13 2.64 9.56
CA LYS A 116 -21.56 3.31 8.34
C LYS A 116 -21.26 4.82 8.17
N ASP A 117 -20.73 5.12 6.98
CA ASP A 117 -20.86 6.35 6.17
C ASP A 117 -20.89 7.69 6.90
N GLU A 118 -19.71 8.31 6.98
CA GLU A 118 -19.41 9.71 6.66
C GLU A 118 -17.88 9.86 6.81
N ILE A 119 -17.15 9.88 5.69
CA ILE A 119 -15.68 9.74 5.58
C ILE A 119 -14.90 10.65 6.55
N TYR A 120 -15.49 11.78 6.95
CA TYR A 120 -14.85 12.77 7.81
C TYR A 120 -14.96 12.47 9.32
N LYS A 121 -16.03 11.83 9.80
CA LYS A 121 -16.18 11.53 11.24
C LYS A 121 -15.28 10.38 11.67
N ASP A 122 -15.15 9.38 10.82
CA ASP A 122 -14.36 8.18 11.10
C ASP A 122 -12.84 8.44 10.92
N LEU A 123 -12.48 9.40 10.05
CA LEU A 123 -11.12 9.95 9.95
C LEU A 123 -10.73 10.69 11.23
N MET A 124 -11.63 11.53 11.78
CA MET A 124 -11.38 12.29 13.01
C MET A 124 -11.31 11.40 14.26
N ILE A 125 -12.15 10.37 14.36
CA ILE A 125 -12.16 9.44 15.52
C ILE A 125 -10.93 8.54 15.53
N ARG A 126 -10.40 8.13 14.37
CA ARG A 126 -9.20 7.26 14.26
C ARG A 126 -7.88 7.99 14.35
N LEU A 127 -7.82 9.28 14.01
CA LEU A 127 -6.65 10.13 14.25
C LEU A 127 -6.27 10.28 15.73
N ASN A 128 -7.13 9.87 16.66
CA ASN A 128 -7.08 10.27 18.07
C ASN A 128 -6.02 9.55 18.94
N ARG A 129 -5.26 8.58 18.39
CA ARG A 129 -4.22 7.84 19.15
C ARG A 129 -2.78 8.21 18.78
N HIS A 130 -2.50 8.43 17.50
CA HIS A 130 -1.20 8.93 17.00
C HIS A 130 -1.38 9.95 15.87
N PRO A 131 -2.02 11.10 16.14
CA PRO A 131 -2.51 12.03 15.11
C PRO A 131 -1.42 12.47 14.14
N GLN A 132 -0.20 12.70 14.63
CA GLN A 132 0.90 13.20 13.80
C GLN A 132 1.40 12.18 12.76
N LEU A 133 1.41 10.88 13.09
CA LEU A 133 1.87 9.83 12.17
C LEU A 133 0.86 9.63 11.03
N HIS A 134 -0.43 9.49 11.37
CA HIS A 134 -1.50 9.35 10.39
C HIS A 134 -1.61 10.58 9.47
N LEU A 135 -1.40 11.80 9.99
CA LEU A 135 -1.40 13.02 9.17
C LEU A 135 -0.25 13.04 8.16
N LYS A 136 0.95 12.57 8.53
CA LYS A 136 2.10 12.43 7.61
C LYS A 136 1.81 11.43 6.49
N VAL A 137 1.35 10.24 6.84
CA VAL A 137 1.00 9.20 5.86
C VAL A 137 -0.10 9.73 4.92
N LEU A 138 -1.12 10.39 5.47
CA LEU A 138 -2.22 10.94 4.69
C LEU A 138 -1.80 12.03 3.72
N GLN A 139 -1.05 13.02 4.19
CA GLN A 139 -0.55 14.10 3.32
C GLN A 139 0.32 13.52 2.21
N HIS A 140 1.23 12.61 2.56
CA HIS A 140 2.12 11.99 1.61
C HIS A 140 1.34 11.23 0.54
N PHE A 141 0.46 10.33 0.97
CA PHE A 141 -0.42 9.58 0.08
C PHE A 141 -1.22 10.48 -0.85
N LEU A 142 -1.88 11.53 -0.33
CA LEU A 142 -2.68 12.44 -1.15
C LEU A 142 -1.83 13.23 -2.14
N THR A 143 -0.66 13.71 -1.72
CA THR A 143 0.27 14.46 -2.57
C THR A 143 0.77 13.61 -3.74
N GLU A 144 1.22 12.38 -3.45
CA GLU A 144 1.73 11.48 -4.47
C GLU A 144 0.64 10.92 -5.37
N SER A 145 -0.53 10.60 -4.81
CA SER A 145 -1.69 10.21 -5.59
C SER A 145 -2.07 11.32 -6.56
N TYR A 146 -2.09 12.58 -6.11
CA TYR A 146 -2.36 13.70 -7.00
C TYR A 146 -1.29 13.84 -8.08
N LEU A 147 -0.01 13.75 -7.71
CA LEU A 147 1.09 13.82 -8.67
C LEU A 147 0.97 12.71 -9.72
N TYR A 148 0.74 11.47 -9.31
CA TYR A 148 0.57 10.34 -10.22
C TYR A 148 -0.68 10.44 -11.10
N LEU A 149 -1.81 10.87 -10.56
CA LEU A 149 -3.08 10.91 -11.29
C LEU A 149 -3.21 12.13 -12.21
N CYS A 150 -2.54 13.23 -11.89
CA CYS A 150 -2.68 14.51 -12.59
C CYS A 150 -1.44 14.94 -13.39
N ASN A 151 -0.30 14.26 -13.24
CA ASN A 151 0.89 14.52 -14.05
C ASN A 151 1.20 13.32 -14.95
N ASP A 152 0.82 13.44 -16.23
CA ASP A 152 1.02 12.37 -17.22
C ASP A 152 2.50 12.01 -17.41
N HIS A 153 3.42 12.97 -17.34
CA HIS A 153 4.85 12.70 -17.46
C HIS A 153 5.36 11.87 -16.28
N PHE A 154 4.94 12.18 -15.05
CA PHE A 154 5.32 11.41 -13.87
C PHE A 154 4.72 10.00 -13.93
N MET A 155 3.43 9.90 -14.28
CA MET A 155 2.73 8.63 -14.48
C MET A 155 3.45 7.75 -15.51
N GLN A 156 3.82 8.31 -16.66
CA GLN A 156 4.56 7.61 -17.72
C GLN A 156 5.96 7.17 -17.26
N ALA A 157 6.68 8.00 -16.51
CA ALA A 157 7.99 7.64 -15.97
C ALA A 157 7.89 6.45 -14.99
N VAL A 158 6.87 6.45 -14.13
CA VAL A 158 6.57 5.32 -13.24
C VAL A 158 6.22 4.08 -14.07
N HIS A 159 5.35 4.19 -15.07
CA HIS A 159 4.97 3.06 -15.95
C HIS A 159 6.15 2.49 -16.72
N GLN A 160 7.05 3.34 -17.22
CA GLN A 160 8.28 2.91 -17.89
C GLN A 160 9.19 2.10 -16.95
N ARG A 161 9.30 2.51 -15.68
CA ARG A 161 10.04 1.76 -14.65
C ARG A 161 9.42 0.37 -14.42
N LEU A 162 8.09 0.28 -14.35
CA LEU A 162 7.41 -1.02 -14.24
C LEU A 162 7.65 -1.87 -15.50
N GLN A 163 7.50 -1.29 -16.69
CA GLN A 163 7.74 -1.98 -17.96
C GLN A 163 9.14 -2.58 -18.05
N GLN A 164 10.18 -1.86 -17.60
CA GLN A 164 11.54 -2.38 -17.53
C GLN A 164 11.63 -3.60 -16.60
N ARG A 165 10.98 -3.55 -15.43
CA ARG A 165 10.98 -4.68 -14.47
C ARG A 165 10.27 -5.92 -15.02
N PHE A 166 9.15 -5.75 -15.70
CA PHE A 166 8.45 -6.86 -16.34
C PHE A 166 9.20 -7.42 -17.54
N ALA A 167 9.97 -6.62 -18.27
CA ALA A 167 10.73 -7.09 -19.43
C ALA A 167 11.90 -8.01 -19.09
N HIS A 168 12.31 -8.10 -17.81
CA HIS A 168 13.42 -8.94 -17.37
C HIS A 168 13.07 -10.42 -17.25
N SER A 169 11.78 -10.80 -17.25
CA SER A 169 11.35 -12.19 -17.11
C SER A 169 10.27 -12.56 -18.12
N SER A 170 10.37 -13.76 -18.69
CA SER A 170 9.33 -14.35 -19.54
C SER A 170 8.30 -15.18 -18.75
N GLU A 171 8.51 -15.36 -17.45
CA GLU A 171 7.61 -16.14 -16.59
C GLU A 171 6.44 -15.30 -16.07
N PRO A 172 5.24 -15.89 -15.87
CA PRO A 172 4.11 -15.19 -15.26
C PRO A 172 4.44 -14.66 -13.86
N ALA A 173 4.37 -13.34 -13.67
CA ALA A 173 4.78 -12.72 -12.41
C ALA A 173 3.68 -12.75 -11.33
N ILE A 174 4.10 -12.75 -10.06
CA ILE A 174 3.25 -12.36 -8.92
C ILE A 174 3.54 -10.90 -8.59
N VAL A 175 2.51 -10.05 -8.65
CA VAL A 175 2.63 -8.63 -8.33
C VAL A 175 2.13 -8.37 -6.92
N VAL A 176 3.02 -7.98 -6.02
CA VAL A 176 2.67 -7.50 -4.68
C VAL A 176 2.77 -5.99 -4.65
N ALA A 177 1.65 -5.32 -4.38
CA ALA A 177 1.54 -3.87 -4.39
C ALA A 177 0.99 -3.37 -3.06
N HIS A 178 1.51 -2.25 -2.56
CA HIS A 178 1.12 -1.66 -1.27
C HIS A 178 0.71 -0.20 -1.43
N SER A 179 -0.36 0.23 -0.75
CA SER A 179 -0.82 1.63 -0.72
C SER A 179 -1.00 2.22 -2.12
N LEU A 180 -0.42 3.38 -2.44
CA LEU A 180 -0.43 3.98 -3.78
C LEU A 180 0.09 3.01 -4.86
N GLY A 181 1.01 2.10 -4.51
CA GLY A 181 1.48 1.05 -5.40
C GLY A 181 0.34 0.18 -5.95
N THR A 182 -0.76 -0.03 -5.23
CA THR A 182 -1.90 -0.83 -5.74
C THR A 182 -2.63 -0.11 -6.87
N VAL A 183 -2.76 1.23 -6.77
CA VAL A 183 -3.33 2.08 -7.82
C VAL A 183 -2.41 2.11 -9.03
N ILE A 184 -1.10 2.22 -8.81
CA ILE A 184 -0.08 2.20 -9.86
C ILE A 184 -0.12 0.87 -10.61
N ALA A 185 -0.02 -0.26 -9.89
CA ALA A 185 -0.04 -1.60 -10.46
C ALA A 185 -1.33 -1.86 -11.24
N TYR A 186 -2.49 -1.55 -10.66
CA TYR A 186 -3.78 -1.70 -11.34
C TYR A 186 -3.87 -0.88 -12.63
N ASN A 187 -3.44 0.38 -12.61
CA ASN A 187 -3.47 1.25 -13.78
C ASN A 187 -2.49 0.76 -14.87
N PHE A 188 -1.27 0.38 -14.47
CA PHE A 188 -0.24 -0.14 -15.37
C PHE A 188 -0.69 -1.43 -16.05
N LEU A 189 -1.18 -2.41 -15.29
CA LEU A 189 -1.61 -3.71 -15.82
C LEU A 189 -2.78 -3.57 -16.78
N ARG A 190 -3.70 -2.62 -16.55
CA ARG A 190 -4.79 -2.32 -17.50
C ARG A 190 -4.31 -1.72 -18.80
N ALA A 191 -3.32 -0.85 -18.74
CA ALA A 191 -2.74 -0.21 -19.92
C ALA A 191 -1.82 -1.15 -20.71
N ASN A 192 -1.37 -2.25 -20.11
CA ASN A 192 -0.38 -3.15 -20.68
C ASN A 192 -0.87 -4.61 -20.69
N PRO A 193 -1.82 -4.95 -21.59
CA PRO A 193 -2.39 -6.30 -21.67
C PRO A 193 -1.39 -7.38 -22.13
N GLN A 194 -0.22 -6.99 -22.65
CA GLN A 194 0.82 -7.90 -23.13
C GLN A 194 1.59 -8.63 -22.02
N PHE A 195 1.53 -8.14 -20.77
CA PHE A 195 2.19 -8.81 -19.65
C PHE A 195 1.33 -9.92 -19.09
N ALA A 196 1.97 -11.00 -18.65
CA ALA A 196 1.33 -12.11 -17.96
C ALA A 196 1.56 -12.00 -16.46
N VAL A 197 0.48 -11.74 -15.71
CA VAL A 197 0.49 -11.74 -14.24
C VAL A 197 -0.34 -12.91 -13.76
N GLN A 198 0.28 -13.85 -13.06
CA GLN A 198 -0.42 -14.99 -12.47
C GLN A 198 -1.25 -14.57 -11.26
N ARG A 199 -0.79 -13.56 -10.52
CA ARG A 199 -1.50 -13.08 -9.33
C ARG A 199 -1.23 -11.61 -9.06
N LEU A 200 -2.28 -10.88 -8.72
CA LEU A 200 -2.19 -9.52 -8.19
C LEU A 200 -2.58 -9.53 -6.71
N ILE A 201 -1.64 -9.13 -5.84
CA ILE A 201 -1.83 -9.02 -4.39
C ILE A 201 -1.77 -7.55 -4.02
N THR A 202 -2.92 -6.99 -3.63
CA THR A 202 -3.02 -5.59 -3.19
C THR A 202 -3.11 -5.53 -1.68
N LEU A 203 -2.14 -4.87 -1.06
CA LEU A 203 -2.03 -4.63 0.38
C LEU A 203 -2.38 -3.16 0.65
N ALA A 204 -3.15 -2.89 1.70
CA ALA A 204 -3.44 -1.52 2.11
C ALA A 204 -4.08 -0.65 1.00
N SER A 205 -4.96 -1.24 0.18
CA SER A 205 -5.38 -0.65 -1.10
C SER A 205 -6.41 0.48 -0.96
N PRO A 206 -6.13 1.70 -1.47
CA PRO A 206 -7.09 2.80 -1.51
C PRO A 206 -8.01 2.78 -2.74
N LEU A 207 -7.90 1.78 -3.62
CA LEU A 207 -8.73 1.62 -4.82
C LEU A 207 -10.25 1.74 -4.58
N PRO A 208 -10.84 1.26 -3.47
CA PRO A 208 -12.28 1.38 -3.24
C PRO A 208 -12.78 2.84 -3.18
N TYR A 209 -11.90 3.79 -2.83
CA TYR A 209 -12.28 5.18 -2.61
C TYR A 209 -12.71 5.89 -3.88
N GLN A 210 -13.78 6.69 -3.78
CA GLN A 210 -14.37 7.37 -4.92
C GLN A 210 -13.42 8.35 -5.62
N ALA A 211 -12.53 8.99 -4.86
CA ALA A 211 -11.50 9.87 -5.41
C ALA A 211 -10.59 9.11 -6.40
N MET A 212 -10.20 7.88 -6.06
CA MET A 212 -9.38 7.02 -6.92
C MET A 212 -10.19 6.49 -8.10
N LYS A 213 -11.46 6.08 -7.87
CA LYS A 213 -12.33 5.59 -8.94
C LYS A 213 -12.59 6.64 -10.04
N LYS A 214 -12.74 7.90 -9.64
CA LYS A 214 -13.01 9.03 -10.56
C LYS A 214 -11.77 9.52 -11.30
N SER A 215 -10.57 9.24 -10.78
CA SER A 215 -9.32 9.73 -11.40
C SER A 215 -8.83 8.85 -12.55
N PHE A 216 -9.36 7.64 -12.71
CA PHE A 216 -8.98 6.80 -13.85
C PHE A 216 -9.58 7.33 -15.15
N LYS A 217 -8.72 7.61 -16.12
CA LYS A 217 -9.13 8.06 -17.47
C LYS A 217 -9.96 7.01 -18.22
N GLN A 218 -9.65 5.73 -17.99
CA GLN A 218 -10.32 4.60 -18.63
C GLN A 218 -11.31 3.94 -17.66
N ARG A 219 -12.41 3.38 -18.19
CA ARG A 219 -13.41 2.63 -17.40
C ARG A 219 -12.77 1.50 -16.60
N VAL A 220 -13.00 1.49 -15.30
CA VAL A 220 -12.55 0.42 -14.39
C VAL A 220 -13.01 -0.94 -14.92
N ALA A 221 -12.05 -1.83 -15.12
CA ALA A 221 -12.23 -3.18 -15.60
C ALA A 221 -11.16 -4.10 -14.96
N ARG A 222 -11.38 -5.41 -14.95
CA ARG A 222 -10.33 -6.36 -14.56
C ARG A 222 -9.19 -6.28 -15.60
N PRO A 223 -7.91 -6.14 -15.21
CA PRO A 223 -6.81 -6.15 -16.17
C PRO A 223 -6.78 -7.48 -16.92
N THR A 224 -6.74 -7.46 -18.25
CA THR A 224 -6.63 -8.69 -19.06
C THR A 224 -5.25 -9.35 -18.94
N SER A 225 -4.24 -8.58 -18.54
CA SER A 225 -2.91 -9.06 -18.15
C SER A 225 -2.91 -9.93 -16.89
N LEU A 226 -3.97 -9.88 -16.07
CA LEU A 226 -4.12 -10.71 -14.88
C LEU A 226 -4.80 -12.04 -15.23
N LEU A 227 -4.00 -13.09 -15.39
CA LEU A 227 -4.42 -14.41 -15.82
C LEU A 227 -5.00 -15.26 -14.69
N GLY A 228 -4.58 -15.01 -13.44
CA GLY A 228 -5.05 -15.74 -12.27
C GLY A 228 -5.73 -14.84 -11.23
N ASP A 229 -5.40 -15.07 -9.97
CA ASP A 229 -6.14 -14.52 -8.83
C ASP A 229 -5.83 -13.05 -8.56
N TRP A 230 -6.84 -12.33 -8.06
CA TRP A 230 -6.62 -11.04 -7.41
C TRP A 230 -6.94 -11.18 -5.92
N TYR A 231 -5.93 -11.09 -5.06
CA TYR A 231 -6.10 -10.98 -3.61
C TYR A 231 -6.05 -9.52 -3.16
N ASN A 232 -7.01 -9.09 -2.37
CA ASN A 232 -7.02 -7.78 -1.74
C ASN A 232 -7.05 -7.94 -0.21
N PHE A 233 -5.98 -7.49 0.44
CA PHE A 233 -5.82 -7.55 1.88
C PHE A 233 -6.14 -6.20 2.51
N CYS A 234 -7.20 -6.21 3.31
CA CYS A 234 -7.72 -5.07 4.05
C CYS A 234 -7.35 -5.24 5.53
N ALA A 235 -6.89 -4.18 6.20
CA ALA A 235 -6.70 -4.22 7.64
C ALA A 235 -7.71 -3.31 8.32
N ASP A 236 -8.39 -3.81 9.37
CA ASP A 236 -9.39 -3.03 10.10
C ASP A 236 -8.77 -1.79 10.77
N GLU A 237 -7.49 -1.89 11.14
CA GLU A 237 -6.72 -0.79 11.72
C GLU A 237 -6.27 0.25 10.69
N ASP A 238 -6.21 -0.13 9.41
CA ASP A 238 -5.71 0.72 8.34
C ASP A 238 -6.85 1.52 7.71
N PHE A 239 -6.89 2.80 8.05
CA PHE A 239 -7.90 3.73 7.54
C PHE A 239 -7.89 3.85 6.01
N PHE A 240 -6.79 3.50 5.31
CA PHE A 240 -6.76 3.46 3.85
C PHE A 240 -7.33 2.18 3.23
N ALA A 241 -7.55 1.14 4.03
CA ALA A 241 -7.84 -0.20 3.51
C ALA A 241 -8.95 -0.91 4.29
N THR A 242 -9.99 -0.16 4.67
CA THR A 242 -11.13 -0.68 5.42
C THR A 242 -12.27 -1.21 4.55
N GLN A 243 -12.18 -1.04 3.22
CA GLN A 243 -13.25 -1.42 2.30
C GLN A 243 -12.80 -2.54 1.36
N PRO A 244 -13.63 -3.59 1.18
CA PRO A 244 -13.38 -4.60 0.17
C PRO A 244 -13.57 -4.06 -1.25
N LEU A 245 -12.93 -4.71 -2.22
CA LEU A 245 -13.08 -4.52 -3.65
C LEU A 245 -14.08 -5.54 -4.21
N ASP A 246 -15.35 -5.43 -3.83
CA ASP A 246 -16.41 -6.38 -4.22
C ASP A 246 -17.63 -5.69 -4.87
N ARG A 247 -17.77 -4.38 -4.69
CA ARG A 247 -18.84 -3.56 -5.26
C ARG A 247 -18.41 -2.90 -6.56
N ALA A 248 -19.40 -2.50 -7.37
CA ALA A 248 -19.16 -1.68 -8.55
C ALA A 248 -18.27 -0.46 -8.23
N PRO A 249 -17.25 -0.18 -9.06
CA PRO A 249 -16.93 -0.81 -10.34
C PRO A 249 -15.98 -2.02 -10.28
N PHE A 250 -15.69 -2.59 -9.10
CA PHE A 250 -14.75 -3.71 -8.88
C PHE A 250 -15.42 -5.08 -8.75
N ASN A 251 -16.73 -5.19 -9.02
CA ASN A 251 -17.49 -6.43 -9.02
C ASN A 251 -17.19 -7.30 -10.26
N PHE A 252 -15.91 -7.65 -10.45
CA PHE A 252 -15.41 -8.37 -11.61
C PHE A 252 -15.78 -9.85 -11.61
N GLN A 253 -15.60 -10.47 -12.78
CA GLN A 253 -15.58 -11.92 -12.97
C GLN A 253 -14.27 -12.30 -13.67
N PRO A 254 -13.43 -13.17 -13.08
CA PRO A 254 -13.50 -13.69 -11.71
C PRO A 254 -13.45 -12.59 -10.64
N GLN A 255 -14.07 -12.86 -9.49
CA GLN A 255 -14.13 -11.92 -8.37
C GLN A 255 -12.75 -11.63 -7.76
N ILE A 256 -12.64 -10.49 -7.08
CA ILE A 256 -11.47 -10.18 -6.25
C ILE A 256 -11.65 -10.86 -4.90
N ILE A 257 -10.64 -11.61 -4.47
CA ILE A 257 -10.61 -12.35 -3.21
C ILE A 257 -10.22 -11.37 -2.11
N ASN A 258 -11.22 -10.84 -1.40
CA ASN A 258 -11.02 -9.89 -0.31
C ASN A 258 -10.76 -10.65 1.01
N GLN A 259 -9.68 -10.29 1.71
CA GLN A 259 -9.32 -10.86 3.01
C GLN A 259 -9.10 -9.72 4.01
N THR A 260 -9.83 -9.78 5.13
CA THR A 260 -9.61 -8.87 6.25
C THR A 260 -8.57 -9.47 7.19
N ILE A 261 -7.53 -8.71 7.50
CA ILE A 261 -6.42 -9.08 8.37
C ILE A 261 -6.25 -8.06 9.49
N HIS A 262 -5.37 -8.37 10.45
CA HIS A 262 -5.00 -7.46 11.53
C HIS A 262 -3.50 -7.15 11.47
N THR A 263 -3.17 -5.87 11.52
CA THR A 263 -1.77 -5.40 11.50
C THR A 263 -1.40 -4.72 12.83
N PHE A 264 -0.36 -3.88 12.82
CA PHE A 264 0.05 -3.11 14.00
C PHE A 264 -0.88 -1.93 14.25
N VAL A 265 -1.35 -1.74 15.48
CA VAL A 265 -2.26 -0.64 15.83
C VAL A 265 -1.60 0.74 15.68
N ASP A 266 -0.31 0.85 15.99
CA ASP A 266 0.47 2.09 15.97
C ASP A 266 0.97 2.47 14.58
N LYS A 267 1.05 1.50 13.66
CA LYS A 267 1.50 1.68 12.27
C LYS A 267 0.75 0.77 11.30
N PRO A 268 -0.58 0.91 11.20
CA PRO A 268 -1.43 -0.08 10.54
C PRO A 268 -1.28 -0.10 9.02
N HIS A 269 -0.88 1.05 8.45
CA HIS A 269 -0.66 1.21 7.02
C HIS A 269 0.76 0.79 6.58
N GLU A 270 1.69 0.51 7.50
CA GLU A 270 3.04 0.09 7.11
C GLU A 270 3.03 -1.34 6.57
N ILE A 271 3.79 -1.57 5.50
CA ILE A 271 3.88 -2.87 4.83
C ILE A 271 4.39 -3.99 5.75
N ILE A 272 5.14 -3.65 6.80
CA ILE A 272 5.69 -4.58 7.79
C ILE A 272 4.59 -5.51 8.34
N GLY A 273 3.42 -4.95 8.65
CA GLY A 273 2.31 -5.74 9.19
C GLY A 273 1.62 -6.63 8.14
N TYR A 274 1.65 -6.25 6.87
CA TYR A 274 1.04 -7.04 5.81
C TYR A 274 1.94 -8.19 5.36
N LEU A 275 3.22 -7.93 5.08
CA LEU A 275 4.15 -8.94 4.56
C LEU A 275 4.55 -10.00 5.60
N GLN A 276 4.31 -9.75 6.88
CA GLN A 276 4.44 -10.78 7.91
C GLN A 276 3.19 -11.65 8.06
N HIS A 277 2.03 -11.26 7.51
CA HIS A 277 0.77 -11.91 7.86
C HIS A 277 0.64 -13.30 7.20
N PRO A 278 0.24 -14.37 7.92
CA PRO A 278 0.23 -15.73 7.38
C PRO A 278 -0.60 -15.89 6.11
N GLN A 279 -1.74 -15.20 6.03
CA GLN A 279 -2.60 -15.26 4.84
C GLN A 279 -1.96 -14.56 3.62
N VAL A 280 -1.17 -13.50 3.84
CA VAL A 280 -0.42 -12.84 2.76
C VAL A 280 0.71 -13.74 2.30
N ILE A 281 1.45 -14.34 3.23
CA ILE A 281 2.49 -15.35 2.93
C ILE A 281 1.91 -16.47 2.07
N ARG A 282 0.80 -17.06 2.53
CA ARG A 282 0.08 -18.12 1.82
C ARG A 282 -0.30 -17.72 0.39
N ALA A 283 -0.82 -16.50 0.22
CA ALA A 283 -1.18 -15.97 -1.10
C ALA A 283 0.05 -15.76 -2.02
N ILE A 284 1.24 -15.55 -1.48
CA ILE A 284 2.49 -15.45 -2.25
C ILE A 284 3.05 -16.85 -2.56
N THR A 285 3.08 -17.76 -1.57
CA THR A 285 3.76 -19.07 -1.65
C THR A 285 2.93 -20.17 -2.30
N LEU A 286 1.63 -19.97 -2.52
CA LEU A 286 0.70 -21.00 -3.05
C LEU A 286 0.44 -22.19 -2.10
N GLU A 287 0.71 -22.03 -0.80
CA GLU A 287 0.31 -22.99 0.25
C GLU A 287 -1.18 -22.83 0.63
#